data_AF-A0A6L9L4K2-F1
#
_entry.id   AF-A0A6L9L4K2-F1
#
_cell.length_a   1.000
_cell.length_b   1.000
_cell.length_c   1.000
_cell.angle_alpha   90.00
_cell.angle_beta   90.00
_cell.angle_gamma   90.00
#
_symmetry.space_group_name_H-M   'P 1'
#
loop_
_entity.id
_entity.type
_entity.pdbx_description
1 polymer ?
#
loop_
_entity_poly.entity_id
_entity_poly.type
_entity_poly.pdbx_seq_one_letter_code
_entity_poly.pdbx_strand_id
1 'polypeptide(L)' 'MVTIKNKFVLLAAGFWIIGIVLLLVGAWAKTNKPDIAGSLLSFGILGQALGFGFLGYAIMQAVLKKK' A
#
# COMPACT_ATOMS: atom_id res chain seq x y z
N MET A 1 11.51 0.12 -20.12
CA MET A 1 12.46 -0.67 -19.32
C MET A 1 12.31 -0.26 -17.86
N VAL A 2 11.69 -1.08 -17.01
CA VAL A 2 11.49 -0.73 -15.59
C VAL A 2 12.78 -1.04 -14.84
N THR A 3 13.53 -0.01 -14.44
CA THR A 3 14.72 -0.17 -13.59
C THR A 3 14.32 -0.74 -12.22
N ILE A 4 15.26 -1.38 -11.52
CA ILE A 4 15.00 -1.98 -10.19
C ILE A 4 14.38 -0.97 -9.21
N LYS A 5 14.79 0.31 -9.25
CA LYS A 5 14.18 1.39 -8.46
C LYS A 5 12.71 1.63 -8.82
N ASN A 6 12.39 1.66 -10.12
CA ASN A 6 11.02 1.88 -10.58
C ASN A 6 10.08 0.73 -10.21
N LYS A 7 10.60 -0.50 -10.02
CA LYS A 7 9.78 -1.66 -9.61
C LYS A 7 9.21 -1.48 -8.20
N PHE A 8 10.01 -1.04 -7.24
CA PHE A 8 9.54 -0.88 -5.85
C PHE A 8 8.63 0.33 -5.66
N VAL A 9 8.88 1.42 -6.40
CA VAL A 9 7.96 2.57 -6.42
C VAL A 9 6.62 2.18 -7.04
N LEU A 10 6.63 1.40 -8.13
CA LEU A 10 5.41 0.88 -8.74
C LEU A 10 4.66 -0.08 -7.80
N LEU A 11 5.38 -0.93 -7.07
CA LEU A 11 4.81 -1.81 -6.07
C LEU A 11 4.16 -1.03 -4.92
N ALA A 12 4.84 0.02 -4.43
CA ALA A 12 4.32 0.91 -3.40
C ALA A 12 3.00 1.57 -3.84
N ALA A 13 2.97 2.11 -5.07
CA ALA A 13 1.77 2.70 -5.65
C ALA A 13 0.62 1.69 -5.77
N GLY A 14 0.92 0.45 -6.19
CA GLY A 14 -0.08 -0.62 -6.26
C GLY A 14 -0.69 -0.93 -4.90
N PHE A 15 0.14 -1.08 -3.86
CA PHE A 15 -0.32 -1.32 -2.49
C PHE A 15 -1.16 -0.16 -1.93
N TRP A 16 -0.79 1.09 -2.23
CA TRP A 16 -1.59 2.25 -1.82
C TRP A 16 -2.94 2.32 -2.51
N ILE A 17 -3.00 2.07 -3.82
CA ILE A 17 -4.28 2.08 -4.57
C ILE A 17 -5.21 1.00 -4.02
N ILE A 18 -4.71 -0.24 -3.88
CA ILE A 18 -5.48 -1.35 -3.31
C ILE A 18 -5.92 -1.02 -1.87
N GLY A 19 -5.01 -0.49 -1.06
CA GLY A 19 -5.32 -0.11 0.32
C GLY A 19 -6.41 0.96 0.39
N ILE A 20 -6.38 1.99 -0.46
CA ILE A 20 -7.42 3.04 -0.53
C ILE A 20 -8.76 2.42 -0.89
N VAL A 21 -8.80 1.54 -1.90
CA VAL A 21 -10.03 0.85 -2.31
C VAL A 21 -10.60 0.04 -1.13
N LEU A 22 -9.77 -0.74 -0.44
CA LEU A 22 -10.21 -1.51 0.73
C LEU A 22 -10.70 -0.64 1.88
N LEU A 23 -10.08 0.52 2.10
CA LEU A 23 -10.54 1.48 3.11
C LEU A 23 -11.89 2.09 2.75
N LEU A 24 -12.09 2.50 1.50
CA LEU A 24 -13.36 3.07 1.04
C LEU A 24 -14.49 2.03 1.09
N VAL A 25 -14.21 0.81 0.62
CA VAL A 25 -15.17 -0.30 0.69
C VAL A 25 -15.44 -0.70 2.13
N GLY A 26 -14.42 -0.74 2.99
CA GLY A 26 -14.57 -1.01 4.43
C GLY A 26 -15.39 0.05 5.16
N ALA A 27 -15.18 1.32 4.83
CA ALA A 27 -15.96 2.43 5.37
C ALA A 27 -17.44 2.35 4.96
N TRP A 28 -17.70 2.03 3.68
CA TRP A 28 -19.06 1.78 3.20
C TRP A 28 -19.69 0.53 3.86
N ALA A 29 -18.90 -0.53 4.04
CA ALA A 29 -19.34 -1.77 4.66
C ALA A 29 -19.70 -1.59 6.13
N LYS A 30 -19.14 -0.59 6.83
CA LYS A 30 -19.48 -0.30 8.24
C LYS A 30 -20.98 -0.11 8.46
N THR A 31 -21.70 0.41 7.46
CA THR A 31 -23.15 0.63 7.52
C THR A 31 -23.96 -0.52 6.90
N ASN A 32 -23.42 -1.20 5.89
CA ASN A 32 -24.18 -2.17 5.07
C ASN A 32 -23.86 -3.64 5.36
N LYS A 33 -22.62 -3.94 5.79
CA LYS A 33 -22.07 -5.27 6.09
C LYS A 33 -21.01 -5.17 7.21
N PRO A 34 -21.44 -4.93 8.46
CA PRO A 34 -20.52 -4.63 9.57
C PRO A 34 -19.61 -5.81 9.94
N ASP A 35 -20.01 -7.03 9.60
CA ASP A 35 -19.26 -8.28 9.79
C ASP A 35 -17.92 -8.30 9.04
N ILE A 36 -17.86 -7.71 7.84
CA ILE A 36 -16.63 -7.67 7.02
C ILE A 36 -15.91 -6.32 7.08
N ALA A 37 -16.55 -5.28 7.60
CA ALA A 37 -16.02 -3.92 7.63
C ALA A 37 -14.67 -3.83 8.36
N GLY A 38 -14.56 -4.50 9.52
CA GLY A 38 -13.32 -4.54 10.30
C GLY A 38 -12.16 -5.12 9.51
N SER A 39 -12.34 -6.29 8.89
CA SER A 39 -11.31 -6.96 8.10
C SER A 39 -10.88 -6.11 6.90
N LEU A 40 -11.83 -5.51 6.17
CA LEU A 40 -11.53 -4.64 5.03
C LEU A 40 -10.69 -3.42 5.44
N LEU A 41 -11.05 -2.78 6.55
CA LEU A 41 -10.30 -1.64 7.08
C LEU A 41 -8.88 -2.06 7.52
N SER A 42 -8.75 -3.20 8.22
CA SER A 42 -7.45 -3.72 8.64
C SER A 42 -6.56 -4.07 7.44
N PHE A 43 -7.08 -4.76 6.43
CA PHE A 43 -6.33 -5.07 5.22
C PHE A 43 -5.98 -3.80 4.42
N GLY A 44 -6.88 -2.82 4.40
CA GLY A 44 -6.61 -1.50 3.82
C GLY A 44 -5.42 -0.80 4.49
N ILE A 45 -5.41 -0.74 5.83
CA ILE A 45 -4.30 -0.16 6.61
C ILE A 45 -3.00 -0.94 6.40
N LEU A 46 -3.04 -2.28 6.42
CA LEU A 46 -1.87 -3.11 6.16
C LEU A 46 -1.32 -2.88 4.74
N GLY A 47 -2.19 -2.75 3.74
CA GLY A 47 -1.82 -2.37 2.38
C GLY A 47 -1.12 -1.01 2.34
N GLN A 48 -1.64 -0.01 3.09
CA GLN A 48 -0.98 1.30 3.20
C GLN A 48 0.42 1.18 3.81
N ALA A 49 0.56 0.44 4.91
CA ALA A 49 1.82 0.24 5.60
C ALA A 49 2.86 -0.45 4.71
N LEU A 50 2.44 -1.49 3.96
CA LEU A 50 3.30 -2.14 2.96
C LEU A 50 3.75 -1.16 1.86
N GLY A 51 2.83 -0.34 1.35
CA GLY A 51 3.16 0.70 0.37
C GLY A 51 4.23 1.67 0.87
N PHE A 52 4.09 2.17 2.10
CA PHE A 52 5.12 3.02 2.73
C PHE A 52 6.44 2.27 2.97
N GLY A 53 6.40 0.99 3.33
CA GLY A 53 7.58 0.14 3.45
C GLY A 53 8.36 0.01 2.14
N PHE A 54 7.67 -0.24 1.03
CA PHE A 54 8.30 -0.32 -0.30
C PHE A 54 8.86 1.02 -0.78
N LEU A 55 8.18 2.14 -0.50
CA LEU A 55 8.70 3.47 -0.79
C LEU A 55 9.99 3.73 0.03
N GLY A 56 9.96 3.47 1.33
CA GLY A 56 11.12 3.64 2.21
C GLY A 56 12.32 2.80 1.73
N TYR A 57 12.07 1.56 1.32
CA TYR A 57 13.09 0.70 0.71
C TYR A 57 13.66 1.28 -0.59
N ALA A 58 12.80 1.79 -1.48
CA ALA A 58 13.23 2.41 -2.74
C ALA A 58 14.11 3.65 -2.49
N ILE A 59 13.74 4.47 -1.50
CA ILE A 59 14.53 5.64 -1.07
C ILE A 59 15.88 5.20 -0.51
N MET A 60 15.91 4.22 0.41
CA MET A 60 17.17 3.71 0.97
C MET A 60 18.09 3.15 -0.10
N GLN A 61 17.57 2.38 -1.06
CA GLN A 61 18.34 1.94 -2.22
C GLN A 61 18.87 3.10 -3.08
N ALA A 62 18.15 4.23 -3.12
CA ALA A 62 18.60 5.39 -3.86
C ALA A 62 19.69 6.19 -3.14
N VAL A 63 19.62 6.29 -1.82
CA VAL A 63 20.57 7.03 -0.98
C VAL A 63 21.82 6.20 -0.68
N LEU A 64 21.68 4.90 -0.41
CA LEU A 64 22.76 4.01 0.02
C LEU A 64 23.53 3.35 -1.13
N LYS A 65 23.03 3.40 -2.37
CA LYS A 65 23.87 3.12 -3.54
C LYS A 65 24.87 4.27 -3.73
N LYS A 66 25.91 4.27 -2.90
CA LYS A 66 27.17 4.96 -3.20
C LYS A 66 27.70 4.38 -4.51
N LYS A 67 28.21 5.28 -5.36
CA LYS A 67 28.96 4.96 -6.58
C LYS A 67 29.99 3.85 -6.32
#